data_AF-A0AAU3J5W1-F1
#
_entry.id   AF-A0AAU3J5W1-F1
#
_cell.length_a   1.000
_cell.length_b   1.000
_cell.length_c   1.000
_cell.angle_alpha   90.00
_cell.angle_beta   90.00
_cell.angle_gamma   90.00
#
_symmetry.space_group_name_H-M   'P 1'
#
loop_
_entity.id
_entity.type
_entity.pdbx_description
1 polymer ?
#
loop_
_entity_poly.entity_id
_entity_poly.type
_entity_poly.pdbx_seq_one_letter_code
_entity_poly.pdbx_strand_id
1 'polypeptide(L)'
;MRVTRELAFPVLRTLPWRAVAAGGGLGLVIAGVQRFAGGEPDAWAALVLLRSAILAHALGLAFLLDDPARHTTAAVPVRRPVRTALRLGYAVALTALWWTALLLLVPSEVRPPVGDITLEAATACALALAIGALAPRLTDEPRPGPSVAATVLFTAVVAPLLLPDRWALFVSVQDDRWGAAHIRWAWLLVGTAAALTLCIPEPLRRRALSLRRGPFQRGPASSSPSGV
;
A
#
# COMPACT_ATOMS: atom_id res chain seq x y z
N MET A 1 -20.53 5.06 -17.86
CA MET A 1 -19.12 5.44 -18.13
C MET A 1 -18.74 6.89 -17.77
N ARG A 2 -19.67 7.87 -17.74
CA ARG A 2 -19.32 9.27 -17.35
C ARG A 2 -18.95 9.44 -15.86
N VAL A 3 -19.71 8.83 -14.95
CA VAL A 3 -19.49 8.95 -13.49
C VAL A 3 -18.13 8.42 -13.03
N THR A 4 -17.61 7.34 -13.63
CA THR A 4 -16.25 6.82 -13.33
C THR A 4 -15.15 7.79 -13.77
N ARG A 5 -15.32 8.44 -14.93
CA ARG A 5 -14.36 9.43 -15.44
C ARG A 5 -14.37 10.72 -14.61
N GLU A 6 -15.55 11.14 -14.15
CA GLU A 6 -15.72 12.31 -13.29
C GLU A 6 -15.14 12.10 -11.89
N LEU A 7 -15.11 10.87 -11.37
CA LEU A 7 -14.45 10.54 -10.10
C LEU A 7 -12.95 10.27 -10.28
N ALA A 8 -12.52 9.77 -11.43
CA ALA A 8 -11.12 9.45 -11.70
C ALA A 8 -10.20 10.66 -11.63
N PHE A 9 -10.58 11.78 -12.27
CA PHE A 9 -9.75 12.97 -12.34
C PHE A 9 -9.52 13.66 -10.98
N PRO A 10 -10.55 13.88 -10.13
CA PRO A 10 -10.36 14.39 -8.77
C PRO A 10 -9.52 13.44 -7.90
N VAL A 11 -9.71 12.13 -8.05
CA VAL A 11 -8.89 11.14 -7.31
C VAL A 11 -7.44 11.24 -7.72
N LEU A 12 -7.15 11.31 -9.02
CA LEU A 12 -5.81 11.44 -9.55
C LEU A 12 -5.12 12.72 -9.02
N ARG A 13 -5.83 13.86 -9.01
CA ARG A 13 -5.25 15.13 -8.57
C ARG A 13 -4.97 15.19 -7.06
N THR A 14 -5.67 14.39 -6.25
CA THR A 14 -5.51 14.36 -4.79
C THR A 14 -4.45 13.38 -4.31
N LEU A 15 -3.85 12.59 -5.20
CA LEU A 15 -2.78 11.68 -4.84
C LEU A 15 -1.49 12.46 -4.52
N PRO A 16 -0.72 12.04 -3.50
CA PRO A 16 0.57 12.65 -3.17
C PRO A 16 1.66 12.18 -4.15
N TRP A 17 1.55 12.61 -5.41
CA TRP A 17 2.46 12.25 -6.50
C TRP A 17 3.92 12.52 -6.18
N ARG A 18 4.21 13.54 -5.36
CA ARG A 18 5.60 13.88 -5.00
C ARG A 18 6.27 12.75 -4.23
N ALA A 19 5.59 12.14 -3.28
CA ALA A 19 6.14 11.04 -2.48
C ALA A 19 6.34 9.78 -3.35
N VAL A 20 5.35 9.47 -4.19
CA VAL A 20 5.42 8.31 -5.09
C VAL A 20 6.50 8.50 -6.16
N ALA A 21 6.59 9.69 -6.76
CA ALA A 21 7.61 10.02 -7.75
C ALA A 21 9.01 10.07 -7.13
N ALA A 22 9.15 10.57 -5.89
CA ALA A 22 10.41 10.55 -5.17
C ALA A 22 10.86 9.11 -4.87
N GLY A 23 9.98 8.26 -4.33
CA GLY A 23 10.28 6.85 -4.05
C GLY A 23 10.60 6.06 -5.32
N GLY A 24 9.77 6.19 -6.36
CA GLY A 24 9.98 5.53 -7.65
C GLY A 24 11.23 6.03 -8.39
N GLY A 25 11.47 7.34 -8.38
CA GLY A 25 12.66 7.97 -8.95
C GLY A 25 13.94 7.54 -8.25
N LEU A 26 13.94 7.54 -6.91
CA LEU A 26 15.05 7.02 -6.11
C LEU A 26 15.31 5.54 -6.42
N GLY A 27 14.26 4.73 -6.52
CA GLY A 27 14.37 3.32 -6.91
C GLY A 27 15.00 3.12 -8.29
N LEU A 28 14.62 3.93 -9.28
CA LEU A 28 15.24 3.90 -10.62
C LEU A 28 16.71 4.31 -10.59
N VAL A 29 17.06 5.34 -9.81
CA VAL A 29 18.46 5.76 -9.63
C VAL A 29 19.27 4.64 -9.00
N ILE A 30 18.78 4.01 -7.93
CA ILE A 30 19.43 2.88 -7.25
C ILE A 30 19.65 1.71 -8.22
N ALA A 31 18.62 1.30 -8.96
CA ALA A 31 18.73 0.20 -9.91
C ALA A 31 19.68 0.50 -11.08
N GLY A 32 19.78 1.77 -11.49
CA GLY A 32 20.65 2.22 -12.56
C GLY A 32 22.13 2.32 -12.18
N VAL A 33 22.49 2.27 -10.88
CA VAL A 33 23.86 2.50 -10.41
C VAL A 33 24.88 1.65 -11.16
N GLN A 34 24.65 0.33 -11.28
CA GLN A 34 25.62 -0.54 -11.95
C GLN A 34 25.77 -0.24 -13.44
N ARG A 35 24.67 0.13 -14.10
CA ARG A 35 24.69 0.49 -15.52
C ARG A 35 25.49 1.76 -15.79
N PHE A 36 25.45 2.72 -14.88
CA PHE A 36 26.13 4.00 -15.03
C PHE A 36 27.55 4.03 -14.42
N ALA A 37 27.85 3.12 -13.49
CA ALA A 37 29.16 3.05 -12.84
C ALA A 37 30.26 2.46 -13.75
N GLY A 38 29.90 1.84 -14.88
CA GLY A 38 30.86 1.37 -15.89
C GLY A 38 31.74 0.19 -15.48
N GLY A 39 31.51 -0.39 -14.30
CA GLY A 39 32.19 -1.59 -13.81
C GLY A 39 31.56 -2.89 -14.32
N GLU A 40 32.22 -4.02 -14.05
CA GLU A 40 31.64 -5.33 -14.32
C GLU A 40 30.33 -5.52 -13.52
N PRO A 41 29.24 -5.97 -14.17
CA PRO A 41 27.99 -6.23 -13.47
C PRO A 41 28.18 -7.32 -12.42
N ASP A 42 27.67 -7.07 -11.20
CA ASP A 42 27.71 -8.04 -10.11
C ASP A 42 26.28 -8.48 -9.74
N ALA A 43 26.03 -9.79 -9.80
CA ALA A 43 24.73 -10.38 -9.53
C ALA A 43 24.27 -10.17 -8.09
N TRP A 44 25.20 -10.18 -7.12
CA TRP A 44 24.84 -9.93 -5.72
C TRP A 44 24.44 -8.47 -5.51
N ALA A 45 25.25 -7.53 -6.00
CA ALA A 45 24.91 -6.12 -5.95
C ALA A 45 23.62 -5.80 -6.72
N ALA A 46 23.38 -6.39 -7.89
CA ALA A 46 22.13 -6.22 -8.64
C ALA A 46 20.90 -6.64 -7.83
N LEU A 47 20.98 -7.78 -7.12
CA LEU A 47 19.92 -8.25 -6.22
C LEU A 47 19.67 -7.26 -5.06
N VAL A 48 20.73 -6.82 -4.39
CA VAL A 48 20.63 -5.88 -3.25
C VAL A 48 20.07 -4.53 -3.70
N LEU A 49 20.50 -4.01 -4.86
CA LEU A 49 20.00 -2.77 -5.43
C LEU A 49 18.53 -2.89 -5.83
N LEU A 50 18.11 -4.02 -6.40
CA LEU A 50 16.71 -4.30 -6.70
C LEU A 50 15.85 -4.31 -5.43
N ARG A 51 16.27 -5.04 -4.39
CA ARG A 51 15.59 -5.05 -3.08
C ARG A 51 15.51 -3.65 -2.45
N SER A 52 16.58 -2.86 -2.57
CA SER A 52 16.62 -1.48 -2.08
C SER A 52 15.68 -0.57 -2.85
N ALA A 53 15.62 -0.72 -4.18
CA ALA A 53 14.70 0.03 -5.04
C ALA A 53 13.23 -0.32 -4.75
N ILE A 54 12.92 -1.61 -4.53
CA ILE A 54 11.61 -2.08 -4.06
C ILE A 54 11.23 -1.39 -2.76
N LEU A 55 12.14 -1.37 -1.78
CA LEU A 55 11.90 -0.74 -0.49
C LEU A 55 11.65 0.77 -0.65
N ALA A 56 12.46 1.47 -1.45
CA ALA A 56 12.28 2.90 -1.73
C ALA A 56 10.90 3.21 -2.35
N HIS A 57 10.46 2.40 -3.31
CA HIS A 57 9.13 2.53 -3.91
C HIS A 57 8.00 2.22 -2.91
N ALA A 58 8.15 1.16 -2.10
CA ALA A 58 7.19 0.81 -1.05
C ALA A 58 7.02 1.93 -0.01
N LEU A 59 8.10 2.62 0.35
CA LEU A 59 8.05 3.81 1.20
C LEU A 59 7.28 4.96 0.53
N GLY A 60 7.47 5.19 -0.77
CA GLY A 60 6.67 6.14 -1.54
C GLY A 60 5.18 5.79 -1.54
N LEU A 61 4.85 4.51 -1.65
CA LEU A 61 3.47 4.00 -1.59
C LEU A 61 2.83 4.16 -0.20
N ALA A 62 3.60 4.14 0.90
CA ALA A 62 3.09 4.38 2.25
C ALA A 62 2.37 5.73 2.37
N PHE A 63 2.84 6.74 1.64
CA PHE A 63 2.23 8.06 1.61
C PHE A 63 1.00 8.14 0.70
N LEU A 64 0.78 7.17 -0.20
CA LEU A 64 -0.33 7.21 -1.17
C LEU A 64 -1.71 7.34 -0.52
N LEU A 65 -1.86 6.79 0.69
CA LEU A 65 -3.10 6.82 1.46
C LEU A 65 -3.18 8.02 2.43
N ASP A 66 -2.11 8.82 2.52
CA ASP A 66 -2.09 10.04 3.32
C ASP A 66 -2.95 11.10 2.61
N ASP A 67 -4.13 11.38 3.16
CA ASP A 67 -5.05 12.40 2.64
C ASP A 67 -4.97 13.65 3.53
N PRO A 68 -4.14 14.65 3.20
CA PRO A 68 -3.96 15.84 4.03
C PRO A 68 -5.24 16.69 4.15
N ALA A 69 -6.27 16.45 3.32
CA ALA A 69 -7.55 17.15 3.35
C ALA A 69 -8.67 16.37 4.08
N ARG A 70 -8.32 15.32 4.84
CA ARG A 70 -9.30 14.51 5.58
C ARG A 70 -10.12 15.33 6.58
N HIS A 71 -9.54 16.40 7.13
CA HIS A 71 -10.20 17.29 8.10
C HIS A 71 -11.29 18.17 7.48
N THR A 72 -11.18 18.53 6.19
CA THR A 72 -12.14 19.42 5.51
C THR A 72 -13.18 18.66 4.69
N THR A 73 -12.92 17.38 4.35
CA THR A 73 -13.80 16.57 3.48
C THR A 73 -14.64 15.52 4.23
N ALA A 74 -14.52 15.42 5.56
CA ALA A 74 -15.28 14.48 6.38
C ALA A 74 -16.81 14.60 6.25
N ALA A 75 -17.31 15.76 5.81
CA ALA A 75 -18.74 16.04 5.62
C ALA A 75 -19.31 15.54 4.28
N VAL A 76 -18.48 15.09 3.32
CA VAL A 76 -18.98 14.74 1.98
C VAL A 76 -19.36 13.25 1.90
N PRO A 77 -20.62 12.89 1.60
CA PRO A 77 -21.12 11.52 1.60
C PRO A 77 -20.76 10.80 0.29
N VAL A 78 -19.47 10.63 0.00
CA VAL A 78 -19.03 9.76 -1.10
C VAL A 78 -18.69 8.38 -0.54
N ARG A 79 -19.11 7.32 -1.23
CA ARG A 79 -18.83 5.93 -0.87
C ARG A 79 -17.30 5.69 -0.84
N ARG A 80 -16.73 5.65 0.37
CA ARG A 80 -15.33 5.26 0.69
C ARG A 80 -14.75 4.13 -0.18
N PRO A 81 -15.43 2.99 -0.42
CA PRO A 81 -14.81 1.86 -1.13
C PRO A 81 -14.46 2.14 -2.58
N VAL A 82 -15.25 2.96 -3.29
CA VAL A 82 -15.00 3.26 -4.71
C VAL A 82 -13.74 4.11 -4.88
N ARG A 83 -13.52 5.07 -3.96
CA ARG A 83 -12.34 5.93 -3.96
C ARG A 83 -11.07 5.13 -3.68
N THR A 84 -11.12 4.25 -2.69
CA THR A 84 -10.00 3.37 -2.34
C THR A 84 -9.68 2.40 -3.48
N ALA A 85 -10.70 1.78 -4.10
CA ALA A 85 -10.50 0.89 -5.24
C ALA A 85 -9.86 1.61 -6.44
N LEU A 86 -10.31 2.84 -6.76
CA LEU A 86 -9.71 3.63 -7.83
C LEU A 86 -8.26 4.02 -7.50
N ARG A 87 -7.97 4.49 -6.27
CA ARG A 87 -6.60 4.82 -5.84
C ARG A 87 -5.68 3.60 -5.93
N LEU A 88 -6.14 2.43 -5.47
CA LEU A 88 -5.39 1.17 -5.57
C LEU A 88 -5.17 0.76 -7.03
N GLY A 89 -6.18 0.88 -7.90
CA GLY A 89 -6.04 0.59 -9.32
C GLY A 89 -4.96 1.44 -10.00
N TYR A 90 -4.94 2.75 -9.73
CA TYR A 90 -3.87 3.63 -10.23
C TYR A 90 -2.50 3.29 -9.64
N ALA A 91 -2.44 2.95 -8.35
CA ALA A 91 -1.20 2.53 -7.69
C ALA A 91 -0.60 1.28 -8.34
N VAL A 92 -1.44 0.28 -8.61
CA VAL A 92 -1.03 -0.98 -9.26
C VAL A 92 -0.52 -0.72 -10.66
N ALA A 93 -1.26 0.05 -11.47
CA ALA A 93 -0.84 0.37 -12.84
C ALA A 93 0.49 1.13 -12.89
N LEU A 94 0.65 2.14 -12.03
CA LEU A 94 1.90 2.90 -11.92
C LEU A 94 3.06 2.03 -11.44
N THR A 95 2.81 1.18 -10.44
CA THR A 95 3.83 0.26 -9.90
C THR A 95 4.26 -0.77 -10.95
N ALA A 96 3.34 -1.27 -11.77
CA ALA A 96 3.68 -2.18 -12.86
C ALA A 96 4.56 -1.51 -13.93
N LEU A 97 4.25 -0.26 -14.29
CA LEU A 97 5.08 0.51 -15.24
C LEU A 97 6.47 0.79 -14.67
N TRP A 98 6.53 1.21 -13.41
CA TRP A 98 7.79 1.45 -12.70
C TRP A 98 8.64 0.17 -12.59
N TRP A 99 8.01 -0.96 -12.24
CA TRP A 99 8.68 -2.26 -12.14
C TRP A 99 9.27 -2.70 -13.49
N THR A 100 8.51 -2.52 -14.57
CA THR A 100 8.97 -2.82 -15.93
C THR A 100 10.19 -1.98 -16.29
N ALA A 101 10.17 -0.68 -15.97
CA ALA A 101 11.32 0.19 -16.17
C ALA A 101 12.53 -0.30 -15.36
N LEU A 102 12.33 -0.65 -14.09
CA LEU A 102 13.39 -1.17 -13.21
C LEU A 102 14.08 -2.41 -13.81
N LEU A 103 13.30 -3.37 -14.31
CA LEU A 103 13.81 -4.58 -14.96
C LEU A 103 14.60 -4.28 -16.25
N LEU A 104 14.22 -3.24 -16.99
CA LEU A 104 14.94 -2.81 -18.19
C LEU A 104 16.26 -2.09 -17.86
N LEU A 105 16.38 -1.49 -16.68
CA LEU A 105 17.64 -0.88 -16.23
C LEU A 105 18.68 -1.94 -15.82
N VAL A 106 18.23 -3.08 -15.27
CA VAL A 106 19.13 -4.14 -14.82
C VAL A 106 19.68 -4.94 -16.03
N PRO A 107 21.02 -5.03 -16.17
CA PRO A 107 21.64 -5.80 -17.25
C PRO A 107 21.17 -7.25 -17.28
N SER A 108 21.05 -7.84 -18.48
CA SER A 108 20.55 -9.20 -18.67
C SER A 108 21.44 -10.27 -18.05
N GLU A 109 22.74 -10.00 -17.97
CA GLU A 109 23.80 -10.95 -17.62
C GLU A 109 23.76 -11.32 -16.14
N VAL A 110 23.31 -10.38 -15.30
CA VAL A 110 23.26 -10.50 -13.83
C VAL A 110 21.84 -10.47 -13.28
N ARG A 111 20.84 -10.61 -14.15
CA ARG A 111 19.44 -10.49 -13.77
C ARG A 111 19.02 -11.69 -12.91
N PRO A 112 18.54 -11.48 -11.67
CA PRO A 112 18.00 -12.56 -10.86
C PRO A 112 16.68 -13.10 -11.45
N PRO A 113 16.21 -14.28 -11.00
CA PRO A 113 14.93 -14.84 -11.45
C PRO A 113 13.78 -13.83 -11.26
N VAL A 114 13.23 -13.35 -12.38
CA VAL A 114 12.32 -12.20 -12.38
C VAL A 114 11.03 -12.48 -11.62
N GLY A 115 10.49 -13.70 -11.73
CA GLY A 115 9.25 -14.08 -11.03
C GLY A 115 9.38 -13.98 -9.51
N ASP A 116 10.51 -14.46 -8.98
CA ASP A 116 10.84 -14.48 -7.56
C ASP A 116 11.00 -13.05 -7.00
N ILE A 117 11.75 -12.19 -7.69
CA ILE A 117 11.89 -10.79 -7.26
C ILE A 117 10.58 -10.02 -7.44
N THR A 118 9.80 -10.31 -8.48
CA THR A 118 8.48 -9.70 -8.66
C THR A 118 7.56 -10.06 -7.49
N LEU A 119 7.68 -11.27 -6.94
CA LEU A 119 6.97 -11.69 -5.75
C LEU A 119 7.40 -10.89 -4.51
N GLU A 120 8.70 -10.71 -4.28
CA GLU A 120 9.20 -9.83 -3.20
C GLU A 120 8.66 -8.40 -3.36
N ALA A 121 8.73 -7.84 -4.57
CA ALA A 121 8.26 -6.50 -4.90
C ALA A 121 6.76 -6.33 -4.66
N ALA A 122 5.96 -7.26 -5.17
CA ALA A 122 4.51 -7.26 -4.99
C ALA A 122 4.13 -7.32 -3.51
N THR A 123 4.84 -8.15 -2.73
CA THR A 123 4.57 -8.32 -1.30
C THR A 123 4.92 -7.07 -0.51
N ALA A 124 6.08 -6.46 -0.75
CA ALA A 124 6.48 -5.22 -0.09
C ALA A 124 5.50 -4.07 -0.38
N CYS A 125 5.08 -3.93 -1.64
CA CYS A 125 4.08 -2.93 -2.04
C CYS A 125 2.72 -3.21 -1.39
N ALA A 126 2.27 -4.47 -1.40
CA ALA A 126 1.01 -4.86 -0.76
C ALA A 126 1.02 -4.61 0.75
N LEU A 127 2.14 -4.88 1.44
CA LEU A 127 2.30 -4.64 2.87
C LEU A 127 2.23 -3.14 3.18
N ALA A 128 2.95 -2.30 2.43
CA ALA A 128 2.89 -0.85 2.60
C ALA A 128 1.46 -0.32 2.44
N LEU A 129 0.72 -0.81 1.44
CA LEU A 129 -0.68 -0.45 1.22
C LEU A 129 -1.60 -0.98 2.33
N ALA A 130 -1.36 -2.20 2.82
CA ALA A 130 -2.15 -2.81 3.89
C ALA A 130 -1.99 -2.05 5.21
N ILE A 131 -0.76 -1.74 5.60
CA ILE A 131 -0.45 -0.97 6.81
C ILE A 131 -1.04 0.45 6.67
N GLY A 132 -0.90 1.10 5.52
CA GLY A 132 -1.51 2.41 5.26
C GLY A 132 -3.04 2.40 5.31
N ALA A 133 -3.68 1.31 4.87
CA ALA A 133 -5.13 1.16 4.94
C ALA A 133 -5.65 0.88 6.36
N LEU A 134 -4.81 0.22 7.18
CA LEU A 134 -5.14 -0.17 8.54
C LEU A 134 -4.82 0.92 9.58
N ALA A 135 -3.76 1.71 9.35
CA ALA A 135 -3.29 2.74 10.31
C ALA A 135 -4.41 3.70 10.77
N PRO A 136 -5.24 4.30 9.88
CA PRO A 136 -6.35 5.18 10.31
C PRO A 136 -7.49 4.49 11.07
N ARG A 137 -7.45 3.15 11.22
CA ARG A 137 -8.42 2.37 12.00
C ARG A 137 -7.90 2.03 13.39
N LEU A 138 -6.58 1.99 13.54
CA LEU A 138 -5.89 1.63 14.77
C LEU A 138 -5.38 2.87 15.51
N THR A 139 -5.16 3.98 14.80
CA THR A 139 -4.65 5.22 15.36
C THR A 139 -5.52 6.41 14.95
N ASP A 140 -5.66 7.38 15.84
CA ASP A 140 -6.29 8.69 15.57
C ASP A 140 -5.30 9.68 14.93
N GLU A 141 -4.21 9.17 14.35
CA GLU A 141 -3.12 9.98 13.83
C GLU A 141 -3.57 10.77 12.58
N PRO A 142 -3.37 12.11 12.55
CA PRO A 142 -3.80 12.95 11.42
C PRO A 142 -3.11 12.61 10.10
N ARG A 143 -1.88 12.07 10.16
CA ARG A 143 -1.03 11.75 9.01
C ARG A 143 -0.36 10.38 9.20
N PRO A 144 -1.00 9.28 8.77
CA PRO A 144 -0.44 7.94 8.92
C PRO A 144 0.84 7.70 8.09
N GLY A 145 1.10 8.49 7.05
CA GLY A 145 2.18 8.25 6.08
C GLY A 145 3.57 8.01 6.71
N PRO A 146 4.10 8.93 7.54
CA PRO A 146 5.40 8.75 8.20
C PRO A 146 5.47 7.51 9.10
N SER A 147 4.42 7.24 9.90
CA SER A 147 4.36 6.08 10.80
C SER A 147 4.33 4.76 10.02
N VAL A 148 3.60 4.72 8.90
CA VAL A 148 3.56 3.57 7.98
C VAL A 148 4.92 3.34 7.35
N ALA A 149 5.55 4.40 6.82
CA ALA A 149 6.88 4.32 6.22
C ALA A 149 7.93 3.84 7.24
N ALA A 150 7.91 4.38 8.46
CA ALA A 150 8.78 3.96 9.54
C ALA A 150 8.57 2.49 9.92
N THR A 151 7.31 2.03 9.99
CA THR A 151 6.97 0.63 10.28
C THR A 151 7.48 -0.32 9.20
N VAL A 152 7.29 0.04 7.92
CA VAL A 152 7.79 -0.74 6.78
C VAL A 152 9.32 -0.81 6.80
N LEU A 153 9.99 0.33 6.96
CA LEU A 153 11.45 0.41 7.02
C LEU A 153 12.01 -0.38 8.20
N PHE A 154 11.45 -0.17 9.39
CA PHE A 154 11.86 -0.89 10.60
C PHE A 154 11.71 -2.40 10.41
N THR A 155 10.58 -2.85 9.85
CA THR A 155 10.33 -4.27 9.61
C THR A 155 11.31 -4.85 8.59
N ALA A 156 11.60 -4.13 7.51
CA ALA A 156 12.56 -4.56 6.49
C ALA A 156 13.98 -4.73 7.06
N VAL A 157 14.38 -3.90 8.02
CA VAL A 157 15.69 -3.96 8.68
C VAL A 157 15.71 -5.02 9.79
N VAL A 158 14.70 -5.04 10.65
CA VAL A 158 14.69 -5.83 11.89
C VAL A 158 14.24 -7.27 11.67
N ALA A 159 13.31 -7.53 10.75
CA ALA A 159 12.86 -8.90 10.49
C ALA A 159 14.01 -9.84 10.11
N PRO A 160 14.93 -9.50 9.19
CA PRO A 160 16.09 -10.36 8.88
C PRO A 160 16.97 -10.66 10.10
N LEU A 161 17.09 -9.73 11.06
CA LEU A 161 17.93 -9.87 12.26
C LEU A 161 17.30 -10.76 13.34
N LEU A 162 15.97 -10.77 13.43
CA LEU A 162 15.23 -11.51 14.46
C LEU A 162 14.67 -12.85 13.96
N LEU A 163 14.53 -13.02 12.64
CA LEU A 163 14.03 -14.25 12.06
C LEU A 163 15.06 -15.36 12.25
N PRO A 164 14.67 -16.52 12.81
CA PRO A 164 15.58 -17.67 12.88
C PRO A 164 16.01 -18.09 11.47
N ASP A 165 17.18 -18.70 11.31
CA ASP A 165 17.73 -19.07 9.99
C ASP A 165 16.78 -19.92 9.12
N ARG A 166 15.93 -20.74 9.75
CA ARG A 166 14.88 -21.54 9.08
C ARG A 166 13.79 -20.69 8.42
N TRP A 167 13.66 -19.42 8.82
CA TRP A 167 12.72 -18.42 8.29
C TRP A 167 13.43 -17.27 7.57
N ALA A 168 14.68 -17.43 7.14
CA ALA A 168 15.42 -16.43 6.37
C ALA A 168 14.67 -16.03 5.07
N LEU A 169 14.11 -14.82 5.03
CA LEU A 169 13.35 -14.29 3.87
C LEU A 169 14.26 -13.71 2.80
N PHE A 170 15.42 -13.18 3.21
CA PHE A 170 16.40 -12.57 2.32
C PHE A 170 17.58 -13.52 2.16
N VAL A 171 17.60 -14.20 1.03
CA VAL A 171 18.59 -15.21 0.69
C VAL A 171 19.28 -14.81 -0.62
N SER A 172 20.51 -15.25 -0.87
CA SER A 172 21.21 -15.05 -2.15
C SER A 172 20.67 -16.01 -3.20
N VAL A 173 20.82 -15.68 -4.49
CA VAL A 173 20.31 -16.52 -5.60
C VAL A 173 20.98 -17.91 -5.61
N GLN A 174 22.23 -18.00 -5.13
CA GLN A 174 23.03 -19.22 -5.12
C GLN A 174 22.83 -20.11 -3.88
N ASP A 175 22.03 -19.68 -2.90
CA ASP A 175 21.76 -20.47 -1.70
C ASP A 175 20.58 -21.42 -1.94
N ASP A 176 20.75 -22.69 -1.56
CA ASP A 176 19.77 -23.77 -1.75
C ASP A 176 18.40 -23.46 -1.14
N ARG A 177 18.34 -22.54 -0.17
CA ARG A 177 17.09 -22.11 0.48
C ARG A 177 16.29 -21.10 -0.33
N TRP A 178 16.80 -20.63 -1.48
CA TRP A 178 16.14 -19.63 -2.32
C TRP A 178 14.67 -19.98 -2.63
N GLY A 179 14.40 -21.21 -3.08
CA GLY A 179 13.05 -21.65 -3.39
C GLY A 179 12.13 -21.66 -2.16
N ALA A 180 12.64 -22.16 -1.04
CA ALA A 180 11.89 -22.18 0.22
C ALA A 180 11.60 -20.77 0.76
N ALA A 181 12.50 -19.80 0.53
CA ALA A 181 12.27 -18.40 0.85
C ALA A 181 11.13 -17.80 0.01
N HIS A 182 11.08 -18.08 -1.29
CA HIS A 182 10.05 -17.56 -2.17
C HIS A 182 8.67 -18.19 -1.94
N ILE A 183 8.59 -19.43 -1.49
CA ILE A 183 7.33 -20.01 -0.99
C ILE A 183 6.80 -19.21 0.22
N ARG A 184 7.69 -18.78 1.13
CA ARG A 184 7.31 -17.96 2.29
C ARG A 184 6.87 -16.56 1.88
N TRP A 185 7.53 -15.96 0.89
CA TRP A 185 7.06 -14.72 0.26
C TRP A 185 5.67 -14.88 -0.38
N ALA A 186 5.39 -16.01 -1.04
CA ALA A 186 4.07 -16.27 -1.61
C ALA A 186 2.99 -16.32 -0.54
N TRP A 187 3.24 -17.02 0.57
CA TRP A 187 2.33 -17.04 1.72
C TRP A 187 2.13 -15.65 2.34
N LEU A 188 3.20 -14.86 2.45
CA LEU A 188 3.14 -13.50 2.95
C LEU A 188 2.28 -12.61 2.04
N LEU A 189 2.42 -12.74 0.72
CA LEU A 189 1.60 -12.02 -0.25
C LEU A 189 0.13 -12.40 -0.13
N VAL A 190 -0.18 -13.70 -0.06
CA VAL A 190 -1.55 -14.20 0.08
C VAL A 190 -2.18 -13.67 1.37
N GLY A 191 -1.47 -13.75 2.49
CA GLY A 191 -1.94 -13.22 3.78
C GLY A 191 -2.19 -11.72 3.74
N THR A 192 -1.31 -10.96 3.07
CA THR A 192 -1.45 -9.52 2.92
C THR A 192 -2.63 -9.14 2.02
N ALA A 193 -2.81 -9.84 0.91
CA ALA A 193 -3.94 -9.65 0.01
C ALA A 193 -5.27 -10.00 0.70
N ALA A 194 -5.31 -11.06 1.51
CA ALA A 194 -6.45 -11.40 2.34
C ALA A 194 -6.76 -10.29 3.36
N ALA A 195 -5.75 -9.76 4.06
CA ALA A 195 -5.92 -8.64 4.98
C ALA A 195 -6.49 -7.39 4.28
N LEU A 196 -5.96 -7.04 3.10
CA LEU A 196 -6.46 -5.93 2.28
C LEU A 196 -7.92 -6.13 1.88
N THR A 197 -8.27 -7.31 1.36
CA THR A 197 -9.65 -7.60 0.93
C THR A 197 -10.64 -7.65 2.08
N LEU A 198 -10.24 -8.07 3.28
CA LEU A 198 -11.05 -8.01 4.49
C LEU A 198 -11.19 -6.59 5.05
N CYS A 199 -10.18 -5.75 4.84
CA CYS A 199 -10.20 -4.38 5.32
C CYS A 199 -10.98 -3.43 4.39
N ILE A 200 -10.95 -3.59 3.08
CA ILE A 200 -11.58 -2.66 2.12
C ILE A 200 -13.12 -2.48 2.28
N PRO A 201 -13.93 -3.52 2.59
CA PRO A 201 -15.36 -3.37 2.80
C PRO A 201 -15.66 -2.69 4.13
N GLU A 202 -16.27 -1.50 4.11
CA GLU A 202 -16.95 -0.96 5.29
C GLU A 202 -18.11 -1.91 5.64
N PRO A 203 -18.27 -2.38 6.89
CA PRO A 203 -19.39 -3.23 7.26
C PRO A 203 -20.70 -2.42 7.20
N LEU A 204 -21.36 -2.43 6.04
CA LEU A 204 -22.72 -1.93 5.81
C LEU A 204 -23.75 -2.52 6.80
N ARG A 205 -23.36 -3.59 7.50
CA ARG A 205 -24.21 -4.42 8.36
C ARG A 205 -24.55 -3.81 9.72
N ARG A 206 -23.80 -2.80 10.22
CA ARG A 206 -24.10 -2.17 11.52
C ARG A 206 -25.17 -1.06 11.45
N ARG A 207 -25.45 -0.48 10.29
CA ARG A 207 -26.53 0.55 10.13
C ARG A 207 -27.93 -0.05 9.97
N ALA A 208 -28.05 -1.28 9.47
CA ALA A 208 -29.34 -1.97 9.38
C ALA A 208 -29.89 -2.33 10.77
N LEU A 209 -29.02 -2.57 11.76
CA LEU A 209 -29.41 -2.85 13.14
C LEU A 209 -29.74 -1.58 13.95
N SER A 210 -29.18 -0.42 13.59
CA SER A 210 -29.53 0.86 14.25
C SER A 210 -30.82 1.47 13.72
N LEU A 211 -31.19 1.21 12.45
CA LEU A 211 -32.45 1.69 11.86
C LEU A 211 -33.67 0.84 12.24
N ARG A 212 -33.47 -0.35 12.83
CA ARG A 212 -34.56 -1.19 13.36
C ARG A 212 -34.98 -0.84 14.79
N ARG A 213 -34.28 0.10 15.44
CA ARG A 213 -34.79 0.83 16.61
C ARG A 213 -35.48 2.10 16.10
N GLY A 214 -36.62 1.90 15.43
CA GLY A 214 -37.51 2.98 15.05
C GLY A 214 -38.12 3.65 16.30
N PRO A 215 -38.41 4.95 16.24
CA PRO A 215 -38.97 5.72 17.34
C PRO A 215 -40.47 5.42 17.48
N PHE A 216 -40.89 4.88 18.62
CA PHE A 216 -42.30 4.80 18.96
C PHE A 216 -42.54 5.51 20.28
N GLN A 217 -42.83 6.81 20.21
CA GLN A 217 -44.03 7.38 20.82
C GLN A 217 -44.25 8.81 20.30
N ARG A 218 -45.23 8.95 19.41
CA ARG A 218 -46.04 10.17 19.26
C ARG A 218 -47.26 9.98 20.15
N GLY A 219 -47.47 10.87 21.10
CA GLY A 219 -48.79 11.19 21.65
C GLY A 219 -49.16 12.62 21.23
N PRO A 220 -50.42 12.90 20.82
CA PRO A 220 -50.79 14.13 20.13
C PRO A 220 -51.01 15.33 21.07
N ALA A 221 -50.88 16.51 20.49
CA ALA A 221 -51.13 17.82 21.09
C ALA A 221 -52.61 18.24 20.99
N SER A 222 -53.12 18.91 22.03
CA SER A 222 -54.14 19.99 22.08
C SER A 222 -54.75 20.01 23.49
N SER A 223 -55.06 21.11 24.20
CA SER A 223 -55.36 22.50 23.83
C SER A 223 -55.38 23.37 25.12
N SER A 224 -55.03 24.67 24.99
CA SER A 224 -55.13 25.80 25.96
C SER A 224 -56.55 26.06 26.51
N PRO A 225 -56.91 27.14 27.29
CA PRO A 225 -56.16 28.33 27.78
C PRO A 225 -56.47 28.84 29.23
N SER A 226 -55.71 29.87 29.66
CA SER A 226 -56.04 31.01 30.56
C SER A 226 -56.65 30.81 31.97
N GLY A 227 -56.03 31.46 32.97
CA GLY A 227 -56.69 31.81 34.24
C GLY A 227 -55.78 32.55 35.23
N VAL A 228 -55.84 33.89 35.16
CA VAL A 228 -55.56 34.93 36.18
C VAL A 228 -54.27 34.87 36.99
#